data_AF-A0A2S0WIH5-F1
#
_entry.id   AF-A0A2S0WIH5-F1
#
_cell.length_a   1.000
_cell.length_b   1.000
_cell.length_c   1.000
_cell.angle_alpha   90.00
_cell.angle_beta   90.00
_cell.angle_gamma   90.00
#
_symmetry.space_group_name_H-M   'P 1'
#
loop_
_entity.id
_entity.type
_entity.pdbx_description
1 polymer ?
#
loop_
_entity_poly.entity_id
_entity_poly.type
_entity_poly.pdbx_seq_one_letter_code
_entity_poly.pdbx_strand_id
1 'polypeptide(L)'
;MPSATSRSQHMRSNKYAGTCAECSSAVAIAAGRLIGRPGRWLTMCLSCSPTPPPRGDHPGWHVAPLASLDFETTGVDPLTDRVLSYALLDDRGRDVSGLVNPGVPIPAASAAVHGLTAEALADAPAPVHAIAEIVTWVQDLVDRGVGLVVFNAAYDLTMLRAEAERWGLAQPDWDRLLVVDPYVIDWGIERGGLGPRRLTDVAAYYGISLDNAHDAAADAFAAREIAHEIGRRHPDVAAGTLQDLMHRQGGWYADRAEDWNRYARTVGRSLDDPAGWPLKQVTEPVAGIA
;
A
#
# COMPACT_ATOMS: atom_id res chain seq x y z
N MET A 1 5.32 31.31 -22.07
CA MET A 1 4.23 30.30 -22.15
C MET A 1 4.86 28.92 -22.12
N PRO A 2 4.94 28.24 -20.98
CA PRO A 2 5.44 26.87 -20.93
C PRO A 2 4.36 25.92 -21.46
N SER A 3 4.80 25.06 -22.36
CA SER A 3 4.05 24.02 -23.07
C SER A 3 3.41 23.02 -22.12
N ALA A 4 2.20 22.61 -22.50
CA ALA A 4 1.39 21.59 -21.84
C ALA A 4 2.04 20.20 -21.85
N THR A 5 1.56 19.37 -20.90
CA THR A 5 1.59 17.90 -20.85
C THR A 5 2.86 17.21 -20.34
N SER A 6 3.10 17.29 -19.03
CA SER A 6 3.56 16.11 -18.29
C SER A 6 2.39 15.11 -18.27
N ARG A 7 2.46 14.08 -19.13
CA ARG A 7 1.49 12.99 -19.13
C ARG A 7 1.87 12.03 -18.01
N SER A 8 1.06 11.97 -16.95
CA SER A 8 1.10 10.88 -15.97
C SER A 8 0.87 9.54 -16.69
N GLN A 9 1.96 8.82 -16.98
CA GLN A 9 1.97 7.53 -17.68
C GLN A 9 2.10 6.39 -16.67
N HIS A 10 1.06 6.09 -15.89
CA HIS A 10 1.21 4.99 -14.91
C HIS A 10 0.14 3.88 -15.01
N MET A 11 -0.88 3.99 -15.88
CA MET A 11 -1.64 2.81 -16.34
C MET A 11 -0.94 2.22 -17.56
N ARG A 12 -0.66 0.90 -17.53
CA ARG A 12 0.06 0.21 -18.62
C ARG A 12 -0.62 0.46 -19.96
N SER A 13 0.11 1.12 -20.86
CA SER A 13 -0.34 1.29 -22.24
C SER A 13 -0.38 -0.05 -22.97
N ASN A 14 -1.28 -0.19 -23.93
CA ASN A 14 -1.36 -1.41 -24.75
C ASN A 14 -0.09 -1.60 -25.58
N LYS A 15 0.57 -2.75 -25.38
CA LYS A 15 1.81 -3.11 -26.10
C LYS A 15 1.56 -3.47 -27.56
N TYR A 16 0.36 -3.95 -27.87
CA TYR A 16 -0.04 -4.37 -29.21
C TYR A 16 -1.27 -3.59 -29.65
N ALA A 17 -1.39 -3.34 -30.96
CA ALA A 17 -2.62 -2.84 -31.52
C ALA A 17 -3.75 -3.85 -31.27
N GLY A 18 -4.97 -3.35 -31.11
CA GLY A 18 -6.12 -4.20 -30.85
C GLY A 18 -7.41 -3.41 -30.91
N THR A 19 -8.44 -3.98 -30.30
CA THR A 19 -9.79 -3.41 -30.29
C THR A 19 -10.17 -3.06 -28.86
N CYS A 20 -10.81 -1.91 -28.66
CA CYS A 20 -11.36 -1.55 -27.36
C CYS A 20 -12.42 -2.58 -26.95
N ALA A 21 -12.27 -3.14 -25.75
CA ALA A 21 -13.19 -4.15 -25.20
C ALA A 21 -14.61 -3.63 -24.93
N GLU A 22 -14.82 -2.31 -24.92
CA GLU A 22 -16.11 -1.68 -24.64
C GLU A 22 -16.78 -1.19 -25.93
N CYS A 23 -16.18 -0.24 -26.65
CA CYS A 23 -16.79 0.39 -27.82
C CYS A 23 -16.38 -0.23 -29.16
N SER A 24 -15.57 -1.29 -29.14
CA SER A 24 -15.07 -1.98 -30.35
C SER A 24 -14.23 -1.10 -31.31
N SER A 25 -13.80 0.09 -30.89
CA SER A 25 -12.94 0.95 -31.72
C SER A 25 -11.54 0.37 -31.87
N ALA A 26 -10.88 0.62 -33.00
CA ALA A 26 -9.46 0.31 -33.16
C ALA A 26 -8.61 1.11 -32.16
N VAL A 27 -7.62 0.46 -31.55
CA VAL A 27 -6.67 1.05 -30.60
C VAL A 27 -5.26 0.77 -31.12
N ALA A 28 -4.57 1.82 -31.56
CA ALA A 28 -3.18 1.72 -31.99
C ALA A 28 -2.25 1.37 -30.81
N ILE A 29 -1.03 0.90 -31.11
CA ILE A 29 0.00 0.65 -30.10
C ILE A 29 0.19 1.92 -29.24
N ALA A 30 0.20 1.74 -27.92
CA ALA A 30 0.31 2.80 -26.92
C ALA A 30 -0.79 3.89 -26.92
N ALA A 31 -1.87 3.71 -27.70
CA ALA A 31 -2.98 4.68 -27.78
C ALA A 31 -4.15 4.36 -26.81
N GLY A 32 -4.07 3.26 -26.07
CA GLY A 32 -5.06 2.86 -25.07
C GLY A 32 -4.42 2.29 -23.81
N ARG A 33 -5.26 1.73 -22.93
CA ARG A 33 -4.86 1.14 -21.65
C ARG A 33 -5.10 -0.37 -21.64
N LEU A 34 -4.29 -1.08 -20.87
CA LEU A 34 -4.53 -2.48 -20.53
C LEU A 34 -5.16 -2.58 -19.15
N ILE A 35 -6.30 -3.28 -19.08
CA ILE A 35 -6.97 -3.58 -17.81
C ILE A 35 -6.88 -5.07 -17.56
N GLY A 36 -6.25 -5.43 -16.45
CA GLY A 36 -6.21 -6.80 -15.98
C GLY A 36 -7.56 -7.19 -15.40
N ARG A 37 -8.16 -8.26 -15.91
CA ARG A 37 -9.28 -8.96 -15.27
C ARG A 37 -8.80 -10.37 -14.91
N PRO A 38 -9.45 -11.09 -13.98
CA PRO A 38 -9.10 -12.48 -13.70
C PRO A 38 -9.03 -13.30 -15.01
N GLY A 39 -7.85 -13.87 -15.29
CA GLY A 39 -7.60 -14.71 -16.46
C GLY A 39 -7.42 -14.01 -17.83
N ARG A 40 -7.52 -12.68 -17.94
CA ARG A 40 -7.31 -11.98 -19.24
C ARG A 40 -6.92 -10.50 -19.10
N TRP A 41 -6.29 -9.97 -20.15
CA TRP A 41 -6.05 -8.53 -20.31
C TRP A 41 -6.99 -7.96 -21.37
N LEU A 42 -7.61 -6.83 -21.07
CA LEU A 42 -8.48 -6.11 -21.99
C LEU A 42 -7.78 -4.84 -22.47
N THR A 43 -7.80 -4.61 -23.79
CA THR A 43 -7.39 -3.32 -24.36
C THR A 43 -8.58 -2.37 -24.31
N MET A 44 -8.40 -1.16 -23.79
CA MET A 44 -9.42 -0.11 -23.77
C MET A 44 -8.89 1.15 -24.44
N CYS A 45 -9.72 1.82 -25.26
CA CYS A 45 -9.38 3.17 -25.71
C CYS A 45 -9.44 4.15 -24.54
N LEU A 46 -8.81 5.32 -24.67
CA LEU A 46 -8.75 6.29 -23.56
C LEU A 46 -10.13 6.76 -23.09
N SER A 47 -11.10 6.92 -24.00
CA SER A 47 -12.46 7.37 -23.64
C SER A 47 -13.26 6.32 -22.87
N CYS A 48 -12.96 5.04 -23.05
CA CYS A 48 -13.62 3.96 -22.32
C CYS A 48 -12.78 3.47 -21.11
N SER A 49 -11.55 3.97 -20.96
CA SER A 49 -10.71 3.59 -19.82
C SER A 49 -11.34 4.13 -18.54
N PRO A 50 -11.44 3.33 -17.46
CA PRO A 50 -11.92 3.82 -16.17
C PRO A 50 -11.12 5.03 -15.73
N THR A 51 -11.83 6.06 -15.31
CA THR A 51 -11.27 7.24 -14.66
C THR A 51 -11.88 7.36 -13.28
N PRO A 52 -11.14 7.86 -12.28
CA PRO A 52 -11.72 8.09 -10.97
C PRO A 52 -12.85 9.13 -11.08
N PRO A 53 -13.90 9.05 -10.23
CA PRO A 53 -14.95 10.05 -10.22
C PRO A 53 -14.41 11.47 -10.01
N PRO A 54 -15.15 12.52 -10.38
CA PRO A 54 -14.77 13.89 -10.07
C PRO A 54 -14.54 14.07 -8.57
N ARG A 55 -13.59 14.94 -8.21
CA ARG A 55 -13.45 15.38 -6.81
C ARG A 55 -14.72 16.13 -6.40
N GLY A 56 -15.19 15.86 -5.20
CA GLY A 56 -16.19 16.62 -4.48
C GLY A 56 -15.59 17.36 -3.29
N ASP A 57 -16.39 18.26 -2.72
CA ASP A 57 -16.15 18.90 -1.43
C ASP A 57 -17.24 18.41 -0.47
N HIS A 58 -16.86 17.52 0.44
CA HIS A 58 -17.80 16.91 1.38
C HIS A 58 -17.06 16.45 2.65
N PRO A 59 -17.75 16.33 3.79
CA PRO A 59 -17.14 15.81 5.00
C PRO A 59 -16.80 14.32 4.86
N GLY A 60 -15.97 13.83 5.79
CA GLY A 60 -15.64 12.41 5.91
C GLY A 60 -14.32 12.20 6.65
N TRP A 61 -13.87 10.95 6.74
CA TRP A 61 -12.59 10.62 7.39
C TRP A 61 -11.38 11.28 6.72
N HIS A 62 -11.46 11.58 5.43
CA HIS A 62 -10.36 12.09 4.62
C HIS A 62 -9.98 13.56 4.89
N VAL A 63 -10.79 14.29 5.67
CA VAL A 63 -10.46 15.63 6.17
C VAL A 63 -9.88 15.61 7.59
N ALA A 64 -9.85 14.45 8.24
CA ALA A 64 -9.14 14.29 9.51
C ALA A 64 -7.62 14.36 9.30
N PRO A 65 -6.83 14.64 10.35
CA PRO A 65 -5.38 14.57 10.28
C PRO A 65 -4.91 13.16 9.89
N LEU A 66 -4.05 13.09 8.87
CA LEU A 66 -3.46 11.85 8.36
C LEU A 66 -1.93 11.96 8.30
N ALA A 67 -1.26 10.97 8.87
CA ALA A 67 0.17 10.71 8.74
C ALA A 67 0.38 9.46 7.88
N SER A 68 1.58 9.22 7.35
CA SER A 68 1.87 8.03 6.54
C SER A 68 3.18 7.36 6.92
N LEU A 69 3.21 6.03 6.78
CA LEU A 69 4.37 5.19 7.01
C LEU A 69 4.57 4.26 5.82
N ASP A 70 5.83 4.05 5.44
CA ASP A 70 6.26 3.04 4.49
C ASP A 70 7.65 2.51 4.85
N PHE A 71 7.92 1.24 4.52
CA PHE A 71 9.21 0.58 4.71
C PHE A 71 9.76 0.00 3.41
N GLU A 72 11.08 0.11 3.25
CA GLU A 72 11.83 -0.82 2.40
C GLU A 72 12.37 -1.95 3.25
N THR A 73 12.27 -3.19 2.78
CA THR A 73 12.60 -4.38 3.57
C THR A 73 13.47 -5.36 2.79
N THR A 74 14.00 -6.38 3.47
CA THR A 74 14.81 -7.44 2.83
C THR A 74 14.00 -8.40 1.97
N GLY A 75 12.66 -8.37 2.02
CA GLY A 75 11.81 -9.38 1.40
C GLY A 75 10.31 -9.12 1.54
N VAL A 76 9.52 -10.18 1.67
CA VAL A 76 8.04 -10.11 1.61
C VAL A 76 7.33 -10.86 2.75
N ASP A 77 8.08 -11.41 3.70
CA ASP A 77 7.55 -12.03 4.91
C ASP A 77 7.77 -11.11 6.12
N PRO A 78 6.73 -10.45 6.63
CA PRO A 78 6.87 -9.48 7.72
C PRO A 78 7.27 -10.13 9.06
N LEU A 79 7.30 -11.46 9.18
CA LEU A 79 7.73 -12.15 10.40
C LEU A 79 9.24 -12.46 10.40
N THR A 80 9.84 -12.60 9.22
CA THR A 80 11.22 -13.09 9.07
C THR A 80 12.15 -12.14 8.36
N ASP A 81 11.64 -11.21 7.54
CA ASP A 81 12.42 -10.17 6.89
C ASP A 81 12.79 -9.03 7.86
N ARG A 82 13.58 -8.05 7.39
CA ARG A 82 14.08 -6.90 8.16
C ARG A 82 13.80 -5.58 7.46
N VAL A 83 13.61 -4.53 8.24
CA VAL A 83 13.54 -3.14 7.76
C VAL A 83 14.93 -2.68 7.30
N LEU A 84 14.99 -2.02 6.14
CA LEU A 84 16.17 -1.42 5.52
C LEU A 84 16.11 0.10 5.46
N SER A 85 14.91 0.64 5.26
CA SER A 85 14.64 2.08 5.36
C SER A 85 13.19 2.31 5.78
N TYR A 86 12.91 3.51 6.26
CA TYR A 86 11.57 3.92 6.67
C TYR A 86 11.33 5.39 6.34
N ALA A 87 10.07 5.74 6.14
CA ALA A 87 9.62 7.12 6.11
C ALA A 87 8.33 7.28 6.91
N LEU A 88 8.28 8.35 7.70
CA LEU A 88 7.20 8.74 8.59
C LEU A 88 6.84 10.19 8.24
N LEU A 89 5.72 10.40 7.56
CA LEU A 89 5.28 11.74 7.18
C LEU A 89 4.14 12.18 8.09
N ASP A 90 4.34 13.24 8.86
CA ASP A 90 3.37 13.73 9.86
C ASP A 90 2.34 14.66 9.19
N ASP A 91 1.13 14.75 9.75
CA ASP A 91 0.11 15.76 9.35
C ASP A 91 0.57 17.20 9.62
N ARG A 92 1.63 17.38 10.42
CA ARG A 92 2.23 18.68 10.78
C ARG A 92 3.52 19.01 10.02
N GLY A 93 3.90 18.20 9.03
CA GLY A 93 5.14 18.40 8.25
C GLY A 93 6.42 18.12 9.04
N ARG A 94 6.33 17.30 10.09
CA ARG A 94 7.48 16.81 10.87
C ARG A 94 7.88 15.44 10.32
N ASP A 95 8.38 15.46 9.11
CA ASP A 95 8.70 14.23 8.39
C ASP A 95 10.04 13.67 8.87
N VAL A 96 10.10 12.36 9.07
CA VAL A 96 11.28 11.63 9.52
C VAL A 96 11.50 10.47 8.56
N SER A 97 12.73 10.31 8.07
CA SER A 97 13.11 9.13 7.30
C SER A 97 14.51 8.70 7.70
N GLY A 98 14.80 7.40 7.51
CA GLY A 98 16.07 6.84 7.93
C GLY A 98 16.39 5.52 7.24
N LEU A 99 17.67 5.18 7.30
CA LEU A 99 18.21 3.89 6.88
C LEU A 99 18.43 3.01 8.11
N VAL A 100 18.42 1.70 7.91
CA VAL A 100 18.63 0.71 8.96
C VAL A 100 19.64 -0.32 8.47
N ASN A 101 20.67 -0.58 9.27
CA ASN A 101 21.53 -1.73 9.03
C ASN A 101 20.81 -2.98 9.57
N PRO A 102 20.31 -3.90 8.74
CA PRO A 102 19.47 -4.99 9.20
C PRO A 102 20.25 -6.07 9.97
N GLY A 103 21.59 -6.04 9.93
CA GLY A 103 22.45 -7.04 10.55
C GLY A 103 22.36 -8.44 9.93
N VAL A 104 21.69 -8.57 8.78
CA VAL A 104 21.50 -9.84 8.05
C VAL A 104 21.81 -9.63 6.56
N PRO A 105 22.09 -10.70 5.79
CA PRO A 105 22.28 -10.59 4.35
C PRO A 105 21.05 -10.02 3.63
N ILE A 106 21.28 -9.09 2.71
CA ILE A 106 20.23 -8.49 1.88
C ILE A 106 20.16 -9.25 0.56
N PRO A 107 19.00 -9.84 0.19
CA PRO A 107 18.86 -10.53 -1.09
C PRO A 107 19.08 -9.59 -2.28
N ALA A 108 19.84 -10.04 -3.29
CA ALA A 108 20.13 -9.26 -4.49
C ALA A 108 18.85 -8.83 -5.25
N ALA A 109 17.80 -9.66 -5.21
CA ALA A 109 16.51 -9.33 -5.79
C ALA A 109 15.84 -8.14 -5.08
N SER A 110 16.00 -8.01 -3.76
CA SER A 110 15.50 -6.87 -2.98
C SER A 110 16.31 -5.62 -3.31
N ALA A 111 17.64 -5.71 -3.22
CA ALA A 111 18.55 -4.61 -3.55
C ALA A 111 18.34 -4.10 -4.99
N ALA A 112 17.96 -4.95 -5.94
CA ALA A 112 17.63 -4.53 -7.30
C ALA A 112 16.34 -3.72 -7.44
N VAL A 113 15.43 -3.80 -6.45
CA VAL A 113 14.15 -3.07 -6.41
C VAL A 113 14.36 -1.67 -5.82
N HIS A 114 14.94 -1.57 -4.62
CA HIS A 114 15.06 -0.32 -3.86
C HIS A 114 16.49 0.29 -3.86
N GLY A 115 17.48 -0.40 -4.43
CA GLY A 115 18.85 0.10 -4.55
C GLY A 115 19.70 0.09 -3.27
N LEU A 116 19.17 -0.44 -2.15
CA LEU A 116 19.89 -0.47 -0.87
C LEU A 116 20.73 -1.76 -0.77
N THR A 117 22.05 -1.60 -0.76
CA THR A 117 23.00 -2.71 -0.61
C THR A 117 23.53 -2.80 0.82
N ALA A 118 24.16 -3.93 1.17
CA ALA A 118 24.78 -4.11 2.49
C ALA A 118 25.89 -3.07 2.74
N GLU A 119 26.64 -2.71 1.70
CA GLU A 119 27.69 -1.68 1.76
C GLU A 119 27.09 -0.28 2.00
N ALA A 120 25.97 0.04 1.33
CA ALA A 120 25.29 1.32 1.50
C ALA A 120 24.71 1.50 2.91
N LEU A 121 24.40 0.40 3.58
CA LEU A 121 23.79 0.38 4.93
C LEU A 121 24.80 0.08 6.04
N ALA A 122 26.10 -0.05 5.73
CA ALA A 122 27.11 -0.46 6.71
C ALA A 122 27.16 0.47 7.94
N ASP A 123 27.08 1.79 7.71
CA ASP A 123 27.12 2.83 8.74
C ASP A 123 25.72 3.27 9.22
N ALA A 124 24.65 2.63 8.74
CA ALA A 124 23.29 2.97 9.15
C ALA A 124 23.02 2.51 10.61
N PRO A 125 22.10 3.17 11.34
CA PRO A 125 21.71 2.78 12.68
C PRO A 125 21.33 1.30 12.82
N ALA A 126 21.66 0.72 13.97
CA ALA A 126 21.21 -0.63 14.32
C ALA A 126 19.67 -0.67 14.47
N PRO A 127 19.00 -1.80 14.17
CA PRO A 127 17.55 -1.86 14.08
C PRO A 127 16.84 -1.42 15.37
N VAL A 128 17.37 -1.79 16.54
CA VAL A 128 16.79 -1.40 17.85
C VAL A 128 16.56 0.10 17.99
N HIS A 129 17.43 0.96 17.42
CA HIS A 129 17.29 2.41 17.52
C HIS A 129 16.21 2.95 16.58
N ALA A 130 16.25 2.53 15.31
CA ALA A 130 15.26 2.95 14.32
C ALA A 130 13.85 2.45 14.68
N ILE A 131 13.73 1.18 15.10
CA ILE A 131 12.44 0.60 15.48
C ILE A 131 11.87 1.27 16.74
N ALA A 132 12.71 1.62 17.73
CA ALA A 132 12.25 2.35 18.91
C ALA A 132 11.72 3.76 18.56
N GLU A 133 12.36 4.45 17.61
CA GLU A 133 11.89 5.73 17.09
C GLU A 133 10.54 5.58 16.38
N ILE A 134 10.39 4.59 15.49
CA ILE A 134 9.15 4.34 14.76
C ILE A 134 8.01 3.99 15.73
N VAL A 135 8.24 3.09 16.70
CA VAL A 135 7.25 2.75 17.73
C VAL A 135 6.80 3.99 18.50
N THR A 136 7.75 4.84 18.92
CA THR A 136 7.44 6.07 19.66
C THR A 136 6.60 7.02 18.82
N TRP A 137 6.92 7.15 17.53
CA TRP A 137 6.18 7.98 16.59
C TRP A 137 4.75 7.44 16.37
N VAL A 138 4.59 6.13 16.16
CA VAL A 138 3.25 5.51 16.03
C VAL A 138 2.43 5.72 17.30
N GLN A 139 3.04 5.59 18.49
CA GLN A 139 2.35 5.87 19.76
C GLN A 139 1.91 7.34 19.88
N ASP A 140 2.73 8.32 19.45
CA ASP A 140 2.32 9.74 19.40
C ASP A 140 1.07 9.94 18.53
N LEU A 141 0.97 9.26 17.38
CA LEU A 141 -0.21 9.32 16.53
C LEU A 141 -1.45 8.75 17.24
N VAL A 142 -1.31 7.63 17.96
CA VAL A 142 -2.38 7.03 18.76
C VAL A 142 -2.89 8.01 19.81
N ASP A 143 -1.99 8.69 20.51
CA ASP A 143 -2.35 9.63 21.58
C ASP A 143 -2.97 10.92 21.04
N ARG A 144 -2.63 11.31 19.81
CA ARG A 144 -3.22 12.45 19.10
C ARG A 144 -4.49 12.11 18.33
N GLY A 145 -4.82 10.83 18.15
CA GLY A 145 -5.95 10.39 17.33
C GLY A 145 -5.76 10.69 15.82
N VAL A 146 -4.52 10.66 15.33
CA VAL A 146 -4.20 10.85 13.91
C VAL A 146 -4.31 9.53 13.17
N GLY A 147 -4.90 9.54 11.96
CA GLY A 147 -4.96 8.33 11.12
C GLY A 147 -3.61 8.02 10.49
N LEU A 148 -3.13 6.78 10.65
CA LEU A 148 -1.91 6.28 10.02
C LEU A 148 -2.25 5.65 8.66
N VAL A 149 -1.76 6.26 7.60
CA VAL A 149 -1.87 5.78 6.22
C VAL A 149 -0.73 4.82 5.91
N VAL A 150 -1.05 3.60 5.50
CA VAL A 150 -0.06 2.59 5.07
C VAL A 150 -0.64 1.82 3.89
N PHE A 151 0.06 1.76 2.77
CA PHE A 151 -0.42 1.02 1.60
C PHE A 151 -0.17 -0.48 1.80
N ASN A 152 -1.23 -1.28 1.98
CA ASN A 152 -1.16 -2.68 2.42
C ASN A 152 -0.64 -2.82 3.87
N ALA A 153 -1.32 -2.14 4.80
CA ALA A 153 -0.98 -2.02 6.22
C ALA A 153 -0.72 -3.35 6.93
N ALA A 154 -1.39 -4.43 6.49
CA ALA A 154 -1.17 -5.77 7.02
C ALA A 154 0.29 -6.24 6.94
N TYR A 155 1.06 -5.72 5.98
CA TYR A 155 2.49 -6.01 5.89
C TYR A 155 3.31 -5.17 6.88
N ASP A 156 3.38 -3.86 6.71
CA ASP A 156 4.29 -2.99 7.46
C ASP A 156 3.99 -2.96 8.96
N LEU A 157 2.71 -2.98 9.35
CA LEU A 157 2.37 -2.97 10.78
C LEU A 157 2.69 -4.32 11.44
N THR A 158 2.56 -5.42 10.70
CA THR A 158 3.03 -6.73 11.18
C THR A 158 4.55 -6.76 11.29
N MET A 159 5.27 -6.17 10.33
CA MET A 159 6.72 -6.02 10.35
C MET A 159 7.18 -5.19 11.56
N LEU A 160 6.54 -4.05 11.81
CA LEU A 160 6.84 -3.20 12.96
C LEU A 160 6.63 -3.94 14.29
N ARG A 161 5.52 -4.68 14.43
CA ARG A 161 5.26 -5.53 15.60
C ARG A 161 6.36 -6.57 15.78
N ALA A 162 6.70 -7.31 14.72
CA ALA A 162 7.70 -8.39 14.78
C ALA A 162 9.12 -7.86 15.05
N GLU A 163 9.51 -6.73 14.47
CA GLU A 163 10.78 -6.06 14.78
C GLU A 163 10.82 -5.57 16.24
N ALA A 164 9.76 -4.91 16.72
CA ALA A 164 9.71 -4.44 18.08
C ALA A 164 9.78 -5.60 19.09
N GLU A 165 9.09 -6.72 18.83
CA GLU A 165 9.20 -7.95 19.63
C GLU A 165 10.61 -8.53 19.60
N ARG A 166 11.24 -8.61 18.42
CA ARG A 166 12.60 -9.14 18.23
C ARG A 166 13.64 -8.40 19.08
N TRP A 167 13.45 -7.09 19.28
CA TRP A 167 14.36 -6.25 20.05
C TRP A 167 13.90 -5.97 21.49
N GLY A 168 12.82 -6.61 21.95
CA GLY A 168 12.28 -6.42 23.30
C GLY A 168 11.79 -4.99 23.57
N LEU A 169 11.32 -4.31 22.52
CA LEU A 169 10.80 -2.95 22.60
C LEU A 169 9.32 -2.95 23.01
N ALA A 170 8.86 -1.83 23.56
CA ALA A 170 7.44 -1.61 23.80
C ALA A 170 6.65 -1.68 22.49
N GLN A 171 5.38 -2.04 22.59
CA GLN A 171 4.45 -2.02 21.47
C GLN A 171 3.60 -0.73 21.53
N PRO A 172 3.26 -0.12 20.39
CA PRO A 172 2.19 0.86 20.34
C PRO A 172 0.87 0.24 20.81
N ASP A 173 -0.06 1.08 21.23
CA ASP A 173 -1.43 0.68 21.52
C ASP A 173 -2.18 0.37 20.20
N TRP A 174 -1.99 -0.86 19.72
CA TRP A 174 -2.55 -1.36 18.47
C TRP A 174 -4.08 -1.32 18.40
N ASP A 175 -4.76 -1.42 19.55
CA ASP A 175 -6.23 -1.41 19.62
C ASP A 175 -6.80 0.00 19.40
N ARG A 176 -6.04 1.04 19.77
CA ARG A 176 -6.42 2.44 19.55
C ARG A 176 -5.88 3.03 18.25
N LEU A 177 -4.96 2.36 17.57
CA LEU A 177 -4.38 2.83 16.31
C LEU A 177 -5.43 2.93 15.20
N LEU A 178 -5.59 4.13 14.64
CA LEU A 178 -6.46 4.38 13.49
C LEU A 178 -5.69 4.16 12.19
N VAL A 179 -6.11 3.18 11.37
CA VAL A 179 -5.41 2.83 10.12
C VAL A 179 -6.24 3.18 8.88
N VAL A 180 -5.59 3.81 7.91
CA VAL A 180 -6.12 4.07 6.57
C VAL A 180 -5.25 3.31 5.58
N ASP A 181 -5.82 2.33 4.88
CA ASP A 181 -5.11 1.46 3.95
C ASP A 181 -5.66 1.66 2.54
N PRO A 182 -5.04 2.54 1.72
CA PRO A 182 -5.55 2.86 0.39
C PRO A 182 -5.65 1.64 -0.53
N TYR A 183 -4.82 0.61 -0.31
CA TYR A 183 -4.92 -0.65 -1.05
C TYR A 183 -6.24 -1.37 -0.76
N VAL A 184 -6.62 -1.45 0.52
CA VAL A 184 -7.88 -2.10 0.94
C VAL A 184 -9.09 -1.29 0.51
N ILE A 185 -9.04 0.04 0.68
CA ILE A 185 -10.15 0.92 0.31
C ILE A 185 -10.38 0.86 -1.21
N ASP A 186 -9.33 1.00 -2.02
CA ASP A 186 -9.46 0.96 -3.48
C ASP A 186 -9.90 -0.42 -4.00
N TRP A 187 -9.51 -1.50 -3.34
CA TRP A 187 -10.07 -2.82 -3.62
C TRP A 187 -11.57 -2.87 -3.29
N GLY A 188 -11.98 -2.33 -2.14
CA GLY A 188 -13.35 -2.36 -1.63
C GLY A 188 -14.39 -1.62 -2.51
N ILE A 189 -13.99 -0.58 -3.24
CA ILE A 189 -14.89 0.23 -4.09
C ILE A 189 -15.57 -0.61 -5.17
N GLU A 190 -14.83 -1.52 -5.82
CA GLU A 190 -15.37 -2.39 -6.88
C GLU A 190 -14.94 -3.85 -6.74
N ARG A 191 -14.61 -4.30 -5.53
CA ARG A 191 -14.05 -5.65 -5.26
C ARG A 191 -12.94 -6.04 -6.25
N GLY A 192 -11.99 -5.14 -6.47
CA GLY A 192 -10.87 -5.34 -7.40
C GLY A 192 -11.20 -5.15 -8.90
N GLY A 193 -12.36 -4.56 -9.21
CA GLY A 193 -12.83 -4.33 -10.57
C GLY A 193 -11.94 -3.41 -11.43
N LEU A 194 -11.11 -2.55 -10.83
CA LEU A 194 -10.29 -1.58 -11.58
C LEU A 194 -8.90 -2.13 -11.96
N GLY A 195 -8.63 -3.42 -11.81
CA GLY A 195 -7.39 -4.08 -12.25
C GLY A 195 -6.31 -4.25 -11.17
N PRO A 196 -5.02 -4.32 -11.55
CA PRO A 196 -3.91 -4.45 -10.60
C PRO A 196 -3.91 -3.35 -9.53
N ARG A 197 -3.33 -3.66 -8.37
CA ARG A 197 -3.37 -2.82 -7.16
C ARG A 197 -2.01 -2.61 -6.53
N ARG A 198 -0.97 -2.50 -7.35
CA ARG A 198 0.33 -2.02 -6.86
C ARG A 198 0.19 -0.53 -6.59
N LEU A 199 0.99 0.01 -5.67
CA LEU A 199 0.98 1.45 -5.38
C LEU A 199 1.10 2.29 -6.66
N THR A 200 2.02 1.93 -7.56
CA THR A 200 2.19 2.55 -8.88
C THR A 200 0.93 2.52 -9.74
N ASP A 201 0.18 1.42 -9.75
CA ASP A 201 -1.06 1.29 -10.53
C ASP A 201 -2.19 2.16 -9.95
N VAL A 202 -2.29 2.26 -8.62
CA VAL A 202 -3.32 3.05 -7.94
C VAL A 202 -2.98 4.55 -8.00
N ALA A 203 -1.72 4.92 -7.76
CA ALA A 203 -1.22 6.29 -7.95
C ALA A 203 -1.51 6.78 -9.37
N ALA A 204 -1.29 5.93 -10.38
CA ALA A 204 -1.63 6.22 -11.76
C ALA A 204 -3.10 6.59 -11.96
N TYR A 205 -3.98 5.77 -11.39
CA TYR A 205 -5.41 5.88 -11.57
C TYR A 205 -5.92 7.20 -10.98
N TYR A 206 -5.42 7.59 -9.81
CA TYR A 206 -5.77 8.87 -9.18
C TYR A 206 -4.96 10.08 -9.68
N GLY A 207 -3.99 9.87 -10.57
CA GLY A 207 -3.19 10.94 -11.18
C GLY A 207 -2.09 11.50 -10.26
N ILE A 208 -1.58 10.66 -9.35
CA ILE A 208 -0.49 10.99 -8.43
C ILE A 208 0.82 10.57 -9.08
N SER A 209 1.78 11.48 -9.14
CA SER A 209 3.13 11.20 -9.66
C SER A 209 3.92 10.38 -8.66
N LEU A 210 4.60 9.35 -9.15
CA LEU A 210 5.53 8.53 -8.38
C LEU A 210 6.79 8.30 -9.20
N ASP A 211 7.70 9.28 -9.14
CA ASP A 211 8.90 9.32 -9.98
C ASP A 211 10.03 8.41 -9.45
N ASN A 212 10.03 8.14 -8.14
CA ASN A 212 10.98 7.25 -7.45
C ASN A 212 10.21 6.15 -6.69
N ALA A 213 9.52 5.25 -7.39
CA ALA A 213 8.93 4.08 -6.74
C ALA A 213 10.03 3.23 -6.07
N HIS A 214 9.74 2.64 -4.91
CA HIS A 214 10.72 1.92 -4.08
C HIS A 214 11.72 2.83 -3.35
N ASP A 215 11.25 4.04 -3.02
CA ASP A 215 11.81 4.93 -2.01
C ASP A 215 10.73 5.16 -0.95
N ALA A 216 11.03 4.85 0.31
CA ALA A 216 10.03 4.87 1.38
C ALA A 216 9.33 6.22 1.51
N ALA A 217 10.03 7.35 1.30
CA ALA A 217 9.43 8.67 1.42
C ALA A 217 8.47 8.98 0.25
N ALA A 218 8.86 8.62 -0.97
CA ALA A 218 8.01 8.75 -2.14
C ALA A 218 6.76 7.86 -2.03
N ASP A 219 6.93 6.62 -1.56
CA ASP A 219 5.85 5.65 -1.44
C ASP A 219 4.88 6.00 -0.29
N ALA A 220 5.39 6.44 0.87
CA ALA A 220 4.56 6.98 1.96
C ALA A 220 3.76 8.22 1.53
N PHE A 221 4.39 9.16 0.81
CA PHE A 221 3.71 10.34 0.27
C PHE A 221 2.60 9.95 -0.69
N ALA A 222 2.89 9.06 -1.64
CA ALA A 222 1.91 8.59 -2.61
C ALA A 222 0.73 7.88 -1.92
N ALA A 223 0.99 7.05 -0.91
CA ALA A 223 -0.05 6.40 -0.13
C ALA A 223 -1.00 7.42 0.53
N ARG A 224 -0.46 8.46 1.17
CA ARG A 224 -1.27 9.54 1.77
C ARG A 224 -2.10 10.30 0.75
N GLU A 225 -1.50 10.66 -0.39
CA GLU A 225 -2.23 11.36 -1.44
C GLU A 225 -3.32 10.49 -2.06
N ILE A 226 -3.09 9.18 -2.23
CA ILE A 226 -4.13 8.24 -2.68
C ILE A 226 -5.28 8.22 -1.68
N ALA A 227 -5.01 8.15 -0.38
CA ALA A 227 -6.05 8.18 0.64
C ALA A 227 -6.93 9.44 0.51
N HIS A 228 -6.31 10.62 0.38
CA HIS A 228 -7.03 11.87 0.17
C HIS A 228 -7.83 11.87 -1.14
N GLU A 229 -7.28 11.35 -2.23
CA GLU A 229 -7.98 11.30 -3.51
C GLU A 229 -9.17 10.34 -3.50
N ILE A 230 -9.04 9.17 -2.86
CA ILE A 230 -10.17 8.26 -2.66
C ILE A 230 -11.27 8.98 -1.87
N GLY A 231 -10.89 9.59 -0.74
CA GLY A 231 -11.79 10.33 0.12
C GLY A 231 -12.57 11.41 -0.63
N ARG A 232 -11.87 12.29 -1.37
CA ARG A 232 -12.50 13.39 -2.11
C ARG A 232 -13.41 12.95 -3.25
N ARG A 233 -13.25 11.72 -3.76
CA ARG A 233 -13.93 11.28 -5.00
C ARG A 233 -15.05 10.29 -4.75
N HIS A 234 -15.11 9.71 -3.55
CA HIS A 234 -16.08 8.69 -3.19
C HIS A 234 -16.81 9.08 -1.89
N PRO A 235 -17.86 9.92 -1.96
CA PRO A 235 -18.58 10.41 -0.77
C PRO A 235 -19.08 9.30 0.16
N ASP A 236 -19.61 8.21 -0.39
CA ASP A 236 -20.11 7.08 0.39
C ASP A 236 -19.00 6.31 1.12
N VAL A 237 -17.81 6.24 0.50
CA VAL A 237 -16.60 5.63 1.09
C VAL A 237 -16.02 6.56 2.16
N ALA A 238 -16.06 7.87 1.90
CA ALA A 238 -15.57 8.92 2.80
C ALA A 238 -16.44 9.10 4.06
N ALA A 239 -17.73 8.81 3.98
CA ALA A 239 -18.70 9.07 5.03
C ALA A 239 -18.30 8.42 6.37
N GLY A 240 -18.52 9.14 7.47
CA GLY A 240 -18.20 8.67 8.83
C GLY A 240 -16.80 9.06 9.31
N THR A 241 -16.41 8.44 10.42
CA THR A 241 -15.13 8.65 11.11
C THR A 241 -14.04 7.70 10.59
N LEU A 242 -12.79 7.91 11.04
CA LEU A 242 -11.70 6.95 10.80
C LEU A 242 -12.02 5.57 11.39
N GLN A 243 -12.73 5.51 12.51
CA GLN A 243 -13.12 4.24 13.13
C GLN A 243 -14.19 3.50 12.30
N ASP A 244 -15.15 4.23 11.73
CA ASP A 244 -16.12 3.65 10.78
C ASP A 244 -15.41 3.12 9.52
N LEU A 245 -14.38 3.84 9.05
CA LEU A 245 -13.54 3.37 7.95
C LEU A 245 -12.77 2.10 8.31
N MET A 246 -12.14 2.02 9.49
CA MET A 246 -11.44 0.81 9.93
C MET A 246 -12.35 -0.42 9.94
N HIS A 247 -13.59 -0.28 10.42
CA HIS A 247 -14.55 -1.38 10.42
C HIS A 247 -14.85 -1.87 8.99
N ARG A 248 -15.08 -0.94 8.04
CA ARG A 248 -15.30 -1.29 6.63
C ARG A 248 -14.08 -1.94 5.98
N GLN A 249 -12.88 -1.42 6.26
CA GLN A 249 -11.63 -1.99 5.74
C GLN A 249 -11.40 -3.42 6.24
N GLY A 250 -11.71 -3.72 7.51
CA GLY A 250 -11.66 -5.09 8.01
C GLY A 250 -12.54 -6.05 7.21
N GLY A 251 -13.76 -5.62 6.87
CA GLY A 251 -14.66 -6.38 5.99
C GLY A 251 -14.11 -6.54 4.56
N TRP A 252 -13.65 -5.45 3.94
CA TRP A 252 -13.07 -5.50 2.60
C TRP A 252 -11.80 -6.35 2.52
N TYR A 253 -10.93 -6.30 3.54
CA TYR A 253 -9.73 -7.14 3.58
C TYR A 253 -10.09 -8.63 3.71
N ALA A 254 -11.07 -8.97 4.55
CA ALA A 254 -11.55 -10.34 4.70
C ALA A 254 -12.15 -10.88 3.39
N ASP A 255 -13.01 -10.09 2.74
CA ASP A 255 -13.58 -10.41 1.42
C ASP A 255 -12.48 -10.64 0.37
N ARG A 256 -11.47 -9.76 0.34
CA ARG A 256 -10.32 -9.84 -0.57
C ARG A 256 -9.53 -11.14 -0.35
N ALA A 257 -9.20 -11.46 0.89
CA ALA A 257 -8.46 -12.67 1.23
C ALA A 257 -9.25 -13.94 0.83
N GLU A 258 -10.57 -13.95 1.05
CA GLU A 258 -11.43 -15.05 0.62
C GLU A 258 -11.45 -15.22 -0.90
N ASP A 259 -11.64 -14.13 -1.64
CA ASP A 259 -11.66 -14.13 -3.11
C ASP A 259 -10.31 -14.60 -3.69
N TRP A 260 -9.19 -14.15 -3.12
CA TRP A 260 -7.86 -14.62 -3.50
C TRP A 260 -7.66 -16.11 -3.21
N ASN A 261 -7.99 -16.56 -1.99
CA ASN A 261 -7.82 -17.97 -1.59
C ASN A 261 -8.70 -18.90 -2.45
N ARG A 262 -9.91 -18.45 -2.80
CA ARG A 262 -10.79 -19.14 -3.75
C ARG A 262 -10.14 -19.27 -5.12
N TYR A 263 -9.60 -18.17 -5.66
CA TYR A 263 -8.90 -18.19 -6.94
C TYR A 263 -7.63 -19.08 -6.88
N ALA A 264 -6.81 -18.96 -5.84
CA ALA A 264 -5.59 -19.75 -5.67
C ALA A 264 -5.87 -21.26 -5.73
N ARG A 265 -6.94 -21.72 -5.06
CA ARG A 265 -7.42 -23.11 -5.16
C ARG A 265 -7.78 -23.52 -6.58
N THR A 266 -8.44 -22.66 -7.36
CA THR A 266 -8.81 -22.97 -8.76
C THR A 266 -7.61 -23.13 -9.68
N VAL A 267 -6.50 -22.44 -9.40
CA VAL A 267 -5.27 -22.49 -10.20
C VAL A 267 -4.18 -23.37 -9.58
N GLY A 268 -4.53 -24.19 -8.57
CA GLY A 268 -3.61 -25.15 -7.95
C GLY A 268 -2.46 -24.52 -7.15
N ARG A 269 -2.62 -23.28 -6.66
CA ARG A 269 -1.65 -22.63 -5.77
C ARG A 269 -1.96 -23.00 -4.32
N SER A 270 -0.94 -23.40 -3.57
CA SER A 270 -1.02 -23.73 -2.13
C SER A 270 -0.82 -22.51 -1.22
N LEU A 271 -1.09 -21.30 -1.71
CA LEU A 271 -0.92 -20.07 -0.95
C LEU A 271 -2.24 -19.69 -0.31
N ASP A 272 -2.28 -19.66 1.01
CA ASP A 272 -3.34 -19.00 1.77
C ASP A 272 -2.87 -17.58 2.12
N ASP A 273 -3.57 -16.57 1.61
CA ASP A 273 -3.44 -15.19 2.07
C ASP A 273 -3.98 -15.14 3.51
N PRO A 274 -3.11 -14.85 4.51
CA PRO A 274 -3.48 -14.96 5.90
C PRO A 274 -4.54 -13.93 6.28
N ALA A 275 -5.48 -14.36 7.13
CA ALA A 275 -6.44 -13.47 7.74
C ALA A 275 -5.76 -12.46 8.70
N GLY A 276 -6.49 -11.40 9.03
CA GLY A 276 -6.04 -10.38 9.97
C GLY A 276 -5.65 -9.08 9.27
N TRP A 277 -6.32 -8.01 9.68
CA TRP A 277 -6.03 -6.63 9.33
C TRP A 277 -6.42 -5.76 10.55
N PRO A 278 -5.65 -4.72 10.89
CA PRO A 278 -4.47 -4.22 10.19
C PRO A 278 -3.18 -4.97 10.52
N LEU A 279 -3.23 -5.96 11.42
CA LEU A 279 -2.13 -6.87 11.72
C LEU A 279 -2.49 -8.28 11.25
N LYS A 280 -1.57 -8.97 10.58
CA LYS A 280 -1.76 -10.37 10.20
C LYS A 280 -1.92 -11.22 11.46
N GLN A 281 -2.85 -12.18 11.41
CA GLN A 281 -2.94 -13.21 12.44
C GLN A 281 -1.77 -14.19 12.24
N VAL A 282 -0.88 -14.25 13.22
CA VAL A 282 0.15 -15.27 13.26
C VAL A 282 -0.49 -16.52 13.87
N THR A 283 -0.85 -17.49 13.04
CA THR A 283 -1.20 -18.82 13.55
C THR A 283 0.09 -19.50 13.96
N GLU A 284 0.29 -19.76 15.25
CA GLU A 284 1.34 -20.67 15.67
C GLU A 284 1.11 -22.05 15.03
N PRO A 285 2.15 -22.75 14.58
CA PRO A 285 1.98 -24.13 14.15
C PRO A 285 1.44 -24.92 15.35
N VAL A 286 0.30 -25.59 15.16
CA VAL A 286 -0.24 -26.52 16.16
C VAL A 286 0.86 -27.51 16.48
N ALA A 287 1.43 -27.41 17.69
CA ALA A 287 2.41 -28.36 18.16
C ALA A 287 1.80 -29.75 18.03
N GLY A 288 2.35 -30.54 17.11
CA GLY A 288 1.88 -31.88 16.83
C GLY A 288 1.83 -32.67 18.12
N ILE A 289 0.65 -33.20 18.42
CA ILE A 289 0.46 -34.24 19.43
C ILE A 289 1.40 -35.39 19.04
N ALA A 290 2.43 -35.62 19.86
CA ALA A 290 3.32 -36.76 19.78
C ALA A 290 2.59 -38.06 20.13
#